data_AF-A0ABC8JM45-F1
#
_entry.id   AF-A0ABC8JM45-F1
#
_cell.length_a   1.000
_cell.length_b   1.000
_cell.length_c   1.000
_cell.angle_alpha   90.00
_cell.angle_beta   90.00
_cell.angle_gamma   90.00
#
_symmetry.space_group_name_H-M   'P 1'
#
loop_
_entity.id
_entity.type
_entity.pdbx_description
1 polymer ?
#
loop_
_entity_poly.entity_id
_entity_poly.type
_entity_poly.pdbx_seq_one_letter_code
_entity_poly.pdbx_strand_id
1 'polypeptide(L)'
;MSIDIDEENEAKDITMVLPFEKKLPIWKTVESMEVFKTFPQSPHFTPLLEIREDAREMSAVGMMLTFSGLLEEVKALKLNNPIRSLNSLSASFAELEKHGFDVKVPTLRISKLLSLIDRQAKKMEELKGAEKVTAEKERNKVENERKILELKKLNEEADKELTQSKSCEAKIGQQLEDVKLQFHTTASAPW
;
A
#
# COMPACT_ATOMS: atom_id res chain seq x y z
N MET A 1 -50.80 -0.81 -47.70
CA MET A 1 -49.46 -0.78 -48.33
C MET A 1 -48.57 -0.04 -47.34
N SER A 2 -48.08 -0.71 -46.29
CA SER A 2 -46.94 -1.65 -46.32
C SER A 2 -45.68 -0.90 -46.69
N ILE A 3 -44.70 -0.84 -45.80
CA ILE A 3 -43.75 -1.92 -45.54
C ILE A 3 -43.13 -1.64 -44.16
N ASP A 4 -43.41 -2.49 -43.19
CA ASP A 4 -42.58 -2.66 -42.02
C ASP A 4 -41.29 -3.38 -42.49
N ILE A 5 -40.14 -2.75 -42.26
CA ILE A 5 -38.84 -3.40 -42.46
C ILE A 5 -38.43 -3.90 -41.09
N ASP A 6 -38.79 -5.16 -40.82
CA ASP A 6 -38.19 -5.94 -39.74
C ASP A 6 -36.71 -6.10 -40.09
N GLU A 7 -35.87 -5.37 -39.34
CA GLU A 7 -34.42 -5.53 -39.37
C GLU A 7 -34.08 -6.77 -38.53
N GLU A 8 -34.21 -7.94 -39.18
CA GLU A 8 -33.78 -9.23 -38.66
C GLU A 8 -32.27 -9.18 -38.41
N ASN A 9 -31.89 -8.97 -37.15
CA ASN A 9 -30.53 -9.10 -36.66
C ASN A 9 -30.13 -10.57 -36.68
N GLU A 10 -29.78 -11.06 -37.86
CA GLU A 10 -29.20 -12.37 -38.09
C GLU A 10 -27.81 -12.39 -37.46
N ALA A 11 -27.77 -12.78 -36.18
CA ALA A 11 -26.54 -13.15 -35.50
C ALA A 11 -25.94 -14.32 -36.29
N LYS A 12 -24.97 -14.02 -37.15
CA LYS A 12 -24.16 -15.01 -37.86
C LYS A 12 -23.53 -15.93 -36.82
N ASP A 13 -24.15 -17.08 -36.61
CA ASP A 13 -23.59 -18.22 -35.91
C ASP A 13 -22.42 -18.71 -36.77
N ILE A 14 -21.25 -18.08 -36.58
CA ILE A 14 -20.00 -18.57 -37.12
C ILE A 14 -19.78 -19.88 -36.37
N THR A 15 -20.27 -20.98 -36.94
CA THR A 15 -20.07 -22.32 -36.39
C THR A 15 -18.57 -22.50 -36.24
N MET A 16 -18.08 -22.38 -35.01
CA MET A 16 -16.66 -22.37 -34.73
C MET A 16 -16.12 -23.77 -35.01
N VAL A 17 -15.38 -23.92 -36.11
CA VAL A 17 -14.86 -25.22 -36.54
C VAL A 17 -13.66 -25.58 -35.67
N LEU A 18 -13.83 -26.62 -34.85
CA LEU A 18 -12.74 -27.17 -34.05
C LEU A 18 -11.72 -27.89 -34.94
N PRO A 19 -10.42 -27.86 -34.59
CA PRO A 19 -9.37 -28.55 -35.35
C PRO A 19 -9.33 -30.07 -35.13
N PHE A 20 -10.35 -30.61 -34.45
CA PHE A 20 -10.56 -32.03 -34.14
C PHE A 20 -12.06 -32.29 -33.89
N GLU A 21 -12.47 -33.55 -34.00
CA GLU A 21 -13.79 -34.02 -33.58
C GLU A 21 -13.75 -34.48 -32.12
N LYS A 22 -14.79 -34.19 -31.33
CA LYS A 22 -14.89 -34.62 -29.94
C LYS A 22 -15.32 -36.10 -29.84
N LYS A 23 -14.36 -37.02 -29.82
CA LYS A 23 -14.57 -38.48 -29.72
C LYS A 23 -14.41 -39.02 -28.31
N LEU A 24 -13.63 -38.36 -27.46
CA LEU A 24 -13.35 -38.80 -26.10
C LEU A 24 -14.58 -38.63 -25.19
N PRO A 25 -14.96 -39.67 -24.42
CA PRO A 25 -16.13 -39.59 -23.53
C PRO A 25 -15.96 -38.56 -22.39
N ILE A 26 -14.71 -38.17 -22.10
CA ILE A 26 -14.37 -37.23 -21.03
C ILE A 26 -14.93 -35.82 -21.24
N TRP A 27 -15.25 -35.42 -22.49
CA TRP A 27 -15.83 -34.11 -22.78
C TRP A 27 -17.10 -33.85 -21.98
N LYS A 28 -17.98 -34.85 -21.86
CA LYS A 28 -19.21 -34.72 -21.07
C LYS A 28 -18.91 -34.39 -19.60
N THR A 29 -17.90 -35.03 -19.03
CA THR A 29 -17.47 -34.76 -17.65
C THR A 29 -16.89 -33.36 -17.52
N VAL A 30 -15.94 -32.99 -18.38
CA VAL A 30 -15.25 -31.69 -18.35
C VAL A 30 -16.24 -30.55 -18.54
N GLU A 31 -17.06 -30.58 -19.58
CA GLU A 31 -18.03 -29.51 -19.89
C GLU A 31 -19.13 -29.40 -18.83
N SER A 32 -19.41 -30.48 -18.09
CA SER A 32 -20.35 -30.48 -16.97
C SER A 32 -19.77 -29.96 -15.65
N MET A 33 -18.46 -29.66 -15.59
CA MET A 33 -17.85 -29.11 -14.38
C MET A 33 -18.49 -27.76 -14.03
N GLU A 34 -18.69 -27.51 -12.74
CA GLU A 34 -19.38 -26.31 -12.26
C GLU A 34 -18.74 -24.99 -12.73
N VAL A 35 -17.42 -25.02 -12.91
CA VAL A 35 -16.67 -23.88 -13.45
C VAL A 35 -17.14 -23.46 -14.83
N PHE A 36 -17.46 -24.40 -15.73
CA PHE A 36 -17.90 -24.11 -17.09
C PHE A 36 -19.41 -23.82 -17.19
N LYS A 37 -20.19 -24.19 -16.16
CA LYS A 37 -21.57 -23.70 -16.02
C LYS A 37 -21.60 -22.25 -15.56
N THR A 38 -20.75 -21.91 -14.60
CA THR A 38 -20.65 -20.55 -14.04
C THR A 38 -19.93 -19.60 -14.98
N PHE A 39 -18.91 -20.09 -15.67
CA PHE A 39 -18.06 -19.34 -16.58
C PHE A 39 -17.93 -20.10 -17.90
N PRO A 40 -18.96 -20.04 -18.77
CA PRO A 40 -18.97 -20.73 -20.05
C PRO A 40 -17.75 -20.38 -20.90
N GLN A 41 -17.17 -21.38 -21.54
CA GLN A 41 -15.99 -21.24 -22.40
C GLN A 41 -16.27 -21.88 -23.76
N SER A 42 -15.86 -21.18 -24.83
CA SER A 42 -15.89 -21.69 -26.21
C SER A 42 -14.55 -21.40 -26.91
N PRO A 43 -13.45 -22.02 -26.47
CA PRO A 43 -12.14 -21.86 -27.09
C PRO A 43 -12.08 -22.47 -28.49
N HIS A 44 -11.44 -21.75 -29.42
CA HIS A 44 -11.30 -22.16 -30.83
C HIS A 44 -10.23 -23.25 -31.03
N PHE A 45 -9.24 -23.32 -30.15
CA PHE A 45 -8.11 -24.25 -30.19
C PHE A 45 -7.28 -24.25 -31.49
N THR A 46 -7.47 -23.30 -32.40
CA THR A 46 -6.76 -23.16 -33.69
C THR A 46 -5.25 -23.49 -33.65
N PRO A 47 -4.45 -23.04 -32.64
CA PRO A 47 -3.03 -23.38 -32.62
C PRO A 47 -2.73 -24.89 -32.52
N LEU A 48 -3.70 -25.73 -32.11
CA LEU A 48 -3.53 -27.19 -32.12
C LEU A 48 -3.41 -27.78 -33.53
N LEU A 49 -3.68 -27.02 -34.60
CA LEU A 49 -3.35 -27.44 -35.96
C LEU A 49 -1.85 -27.71 -36.15
N GLU A 50 -1.00 -27.06 -35.36
CA GLU A 50 0.46 -27.20 -35.41
C GLU A 50 0.97 -28.51 -34.80
N ILE A 51 0.13 -29.25 -34.08
CA ILE A 51 0.47 -30.57 -33.52
C ILE A 51 -0.20 -31.70 -34.30
N ARG A 52 0.28 -32.92 -34.04
CA ARG A 52 -0.25 -34.15 -34.65
C ARG A 52 -1.75 -34.28 -34.38
N GLU A 53 -2.50 -34.65 -35.42
CA GLU A 53 -3.96 -34.76 -35.39
C GLU A 53 -4.46 -35.67 -34.26
N ASP A 54 -3.77 -36.79 -34.01
CA ASP A 54 -4.11 -37.77 -32.97
C ASP A 54 -3.92 -37.25 -31.53
N ALA A 55 -3.19 -36.14 -31.35
CA ALA A 55 -2.95 -35.52 -30.06
C ALA A 55 -3.88 -34.32 -29.76
N ARG A 56 -4.51 -33.72 -30.78
CA ARG A 56 -5.25 -32.45 -30.66
C ARG A 56 -6.38 -32.50 -29.64
N GLU A 57 -7.21 -33.54 -29.72
CA GLU A 57 -8.36 -33.65 -28.83
C GLU A 57 -7.93 -33.78 -27.37
N MET A 58 -6.92 -34.61 -27.10
CA MET A 58 -6.41 -34.79 -25.74
C MET A 58 -5.76 -33.50 -25.21
N SER A 59 -5.04 -32.75 -26.06
CA SER A 59 -4.47 -31.45 -25.70
C SER A 59 -5.57 -30.43 -25.34
N ALA A 60 -6.66 -30.38 -26.11
CA ALA A 60 -7.78 -29.49 -25.82
C ALA A 60 -8.47 -29.82 -24.48
N VAL A 61 -8.69 -31.11 -24.19
CA VAL A 61 -9.18 -31.56 -22.88
C VAL A 61 -8.23 -31.14 -21.76
N GLY A 62 -6.92 -31.32 -21.97
CA GLY A 62 -5.89 -30.87 -21.03
C GLY A 62 -5.99 -29.38 -20.74
N MET A 63 -6.11 -28.55 -21.77
CA MET A 63 -6.25 -27.09 -21.63
C MET A 63 -7.53 -26.69 -20.86
N MET A 64 -8.65 -27.37 -21.08
CA MET A 64 -9.88 -27.15 -20.31
C MET A 64 -9.66 -27.45 -18.82
N LEU A 65 -9.07 -28.60 -18.50
CA LEU A 65 -8.74 -28.96 -17.11
C LEU A 65 -7.74 -27.97 -16.50
N THR A 66 -6.73 -27.54 -17.25
CA THR A 66 -5.78 -26.51 -16.82
C THR A 66 -6.48 -25.20 -16.52
N PHE A 67 -7.38 -24.72 -17.38
CA PHE A 67 -8.16 -23.51 -17.12
C PHE A 67 -8.94 -23.60 -15.81
N SER A 68 -9.61 -24.74 -15.57
CA SER A 68 -10.32 -24.99 -14.31
C SER A 68 -9.38 -24.94 -13.10
N GLY A 69 -8.21 -25.57 -13.18
CA GLY A 69 -7.23 -25.58 -12.09
C GLY A 69 -6.69 -24.19 -11.79
N LEU A 70 -6.33 -23.42 -12.82
CA LEU A 70 -5.83 -22.05 -12.68
C LEU A 70 -6.87 -21.12 -12.05
N LEU A 71 -8.16 -21.30 -12.35
CA LEU A 71 -9.22 -20.53 -11.70
C LEU A 71 -9.31 -20.81 -10.20
N GLU A 72 -9.15 -22.07 -9.78
CA GLU A 72 -9.10 -22.41 -8.35
C GLU A 72 -7.86 -21.81 -7.67
N GLU A 73 -6.70 -21.81 -8.34
CA GLU A 73 -5.51 -21.12 -7.83
C GLU A 73 -5.76 -19.62 -7.65
N VAL A 74 -6.40 -18.95 -8.62
CA VAL A 74 -6.77 -17.52 -8.52
C VAL A 74 -7.75 -17.28 -7.37
N LYS A 75 -8.71 -18.18 -7.14
CA LYS A 75 -9.64 -18.10 -6.00
C LYS A 75 -8.92 -18.25 -4.66
N ALA A 76 -7.87 -19.08 -4.61
CA ALA A 76 -7.09 -19.36 -3.41
C ALA A 76 -6.00 -18.32 -3.10
N LEU A 77 -5.80 -17.30 -3.95
CA LEU A 77 -4.83 -16.22 -3.71
C LEU A 77 -5.11 -15.47 -2.40
N LYS A 78 -4.06 -15.28 -1.62
CA LYS A 78 -3.98 -14.58 -0.32
C LYS A 78 -2.99 -13.43 -0.39
N LEU A 79 -3.10 -12.48 0.55
CA LEU A 79 -2.26 -11.28 0.64
C LEU A 79 -0.75 -11.55 0.57
N ASN A 80 -0.28 -12.65 1.16
CA ASN A 80 1.12 -13.02 1.25
C ASN A 80 1.60 -13.93 0.11
N ASN A 81 0.82 -14.09 -0.96
CA ASN A 81 1.30 -14.87 -2.10
C ASN A 81 2.49 -14.18 -2.76
N PRO A 82 3.54 -14.93 -3.13
CA PRO A 82 4.67 -14.36 -3.86
C PRO A 82 4.22 -13.72 -5.19
N ILE A 83 4.78 -12.56 -5.53
CA ILE A 83 4.51 -11.87 -6.81
C ILE A 83 4.80 -12.81 -8.00
N ARG A 84 5.85 -13.64 -7.90
CA ARG A 84 6.18 -14.67 -8.91
C ARG A 84 5.01 -15.62 -9.20
N SER A 85 4.19 -15.94 -8.19
CA SER A 85 3.04 -16.83 -8.35
C SER A 85 1.93 -16.16 -9.15
N LEU A 86 1.67 -14.86 -8.88
CA LEU A 86 0.69 -14.08 -9.65
C LEU A 86 1.15 -13.89 -11.10
N ASN A 87 2.44 -13.62 -11.33
CA ASN A 87 3.00 -13.51 -12.68
C ASN A 87 2.93 -14.84 -13.43
N SER A 88 3.21 -15.96 -12.75
CA SER A 88 3.07 -17.29 -13.34
C SER A 88 1.62 -17.58 -13.76
N LEU A 89 0.64 -17.27 -12.90
CA LEU A 89 -0.79 -17.39 -13.25
C LEU A 89 -1.14 -16.54 -14.46
N SER A 90 -0.68 -15.28 -14.49
CA SER A 90 -0.92 -14.37 -15.62
C SER A 90 -0.35 -14.92 -16.93
N ALA A 91 0.85 -15.51 -16.88
CA ALA A 91 1.47 -16.13 -18.06
C ALA A 91 0.68 -17.36 -18.53
N SER A 92 0.23 -18.22 -17.61
CA SER A 92 -0.59 -19.39 -17.95
C SER A 92 -1.92 -18.99 -18.60
N PHE A 93 -2.60 -17.95 -18.10
CA PHE A 93 -3.82 -17.44 -18.73
C PHE A 93 -3.54 -16.81 -20.10
N ALA A 94 -2.44 -16.07 -20.26
CA ALA A 94 -2.05 -15.54 -21.57
C ALA A 94 -1.77 -16.65 -22.59
N GLU A 95 -1.28 -17.81 -22.16
CA GLU A 95 -1.13 -18.97 -23.04
C GLU A 95 -2.49 -19.53 -23.46
N LEU A 96 -3.42 -19.71 -22.51
CA LEU A 96 -4.77 -20.19 -22.82
C LEU A 96 -5.55 -19.21 -23.72
N GLU A 97 -5.35 -17.90 -23.58
CA GLU A 97 -5.99 -16.89 -24.43
C GLU A 97 -5.67 -17.10 -25.91
N LYS A 98 -4.45 -17.53 -26.25
CA LYS A 98 -4.04 -17.85 -27.64
C LYS A 98 -4.86 -19.00 -28.25
N HIS A 99 -5.42 -19.87 -27.42
CA HIS A 99 -6.30 -20.97 -27.82
C HIS A 99 -7.78 -20.60 -27.78
N GLY A 100 -8.12 -19.34 -27.46
CA GLY A 100 -9.48 -18.81 -27.49
C GLY A 100 -10.22 -18.85 -26.16
N PHE A 101 -9.54 -19.11 -25.04
CA PHE A 101 -10.15 -19.01 -23.73
C PHE A 101 -10.45 -17.55 -23.38
N ASP A 102 -11.61 -17.28 -22.79
CA ASP A 102 -11.89 -15.97 -22.20
C ASP A 102 -11.21 -15.88 -20.83
N VAL A 103 -10.11 -15.15 -20.77
CA VAL A 103 -9.32 -15.00 -19.54
C VAL A 103 -9.47 -13.62 -18.90
N LYS A 104 -10.43 -12.80 -19.36
CA LYS A 104 -10.54 -11.39 -18.94
C LYS A 104 -10.74 -11.26 -17.43
N VAL A 105 -11.66 -12.04 -16.88
CA VAL A 105 -12.01 -12.00 -15.44
C VAL A 105 -10.83 -12.41 -14.55
N PRO A 106 -10.21 -13.60 -14.71
CA PRO A 106 -9.05 -13.97 -13.89
C PRO A 106 -7.87 -13.01 -14.06
N THR A 107 -7.59 -12.55 -15.28
CA THR A 107 -6.50 -11.60 -15.56
C THR A 107 -6.72 -10.26 -14.88
N LEU A 108 -7.94 -9.72 -14.92
CA LEU A 108 -8.29 -8.48 -14.21
C LEU A 108 -8.11 -8.63 -12.69
N ARG A 109 -8.53 -9.78 -12.13
CA ARG A 109 -8.35 -10.07 -10.70
C ARG A 109 -6.88 -10.14 -10.32
N ILE A 110 -6.04 -10.81 -11.10
CA ILE A 110 -4.59 -10.89 -10.87
C ILE A 110 -3.96 -9.49 -10.94
N SER A 111 -4.28 -8.70 -11.97
CA SER A 111 -3.80 -7.31 -12.13
C SER A 111 -4.17 -6.44 -10.93
N LYS A 112 -5.42 -6.51 -10.45
CA LYS A 112 -5.86 -5.78 -9.26
C LYS A 112 -5.08 -6.19 -8.02
N LEU A 113 -4.80 -7.48 -7.84
CA LEU A 113 -3.99 -7.96 -6.71
C LEU A 113 -2.55 -7.46 -6.79
N LEU A 114 -1.92 -7.48 -7.97
CA LEU A 114 -0.58 -6.92 -8.17
C LEU A 114 -0.52 -5.42 -7.81
N SER A 115 -1.52 -4.64 -8.24
CA SER A 115 -1.63 -3.22 -7.88
C SER A 115 -1.78 -2.99 -6.37
N LEU A 116 -2.55 -3.85 -5.69
CA LEU A 116 -2.70 -3.77 -4.23
C LEU A 116 -1.38 -4.08 -3.50
N ILE A 117 -0.59 -5.04 -3.99
CA ILE A 117 0.73 -5.37 -3.44
C ILE A 117 1.70 -4.20 -3.59
N ASP A 118 1.78 -3.58 -4.78
CA ASP A 118 2.61 -2.39 -5.00
C ASP A 118 2.21 -1.22 -4.08
N ARG A 119 0.90 -0.98 -3.94
CA ARG A 119 0.38 0.05 -3.04
C ARG A 119 0.72 -0.24 -1.57
N GLN A 120 0.65 -1.50 -1.16
CA GLN A 120 1.03 -1.91 0.20
C GLN A 120 2.52 -1.65 0.45
N ALA A 121 3.39 -1.97 -0.50
CA ALA A 121 4.83 -1.71 -0.39
C ALA A 121 5.12 -0.21 -0.22
N LYS A 122 4.49 0.64 -1.04
CA LYS A 122 4.60 2.11 -0.92
C LYS A 122 4.16 2.62 0.45
N LYS A 123 3.02 2.15 0.94
CA LYS A 123 2.51 2.53 2.26
C LYS A 123 3.40 2.07 3.41
N MET A 124 4.05 0.92 3.28
CA MET A 124 5.01 0.44 4.28
C MET A 124 6.26 1.33 4.34
N GLU A 125 6.76 1.81 3.20
CA GLU A 125 7.88 2.76 3.18
C GLU A 125 7.48 4.14 3.74
N GLU A 126 6.29 4.65 3.41
CA GLU A 126 5.76 5.86 4.02
C GLU A 126 5.66 5.74 5.55
N LEU A 127 5.18 4.60 6.05
CA LEU A 127 5.06 4.33 7.48
C LEU A 127 6.43 4.36 8.17
N LYS A 128 7.42 3.65 7.62
CA LYS A 128 8.80 3.67 8.16
C LYS A 128 9.37 5.10 8.20
N GLY A 129 9.12 5.89 7.16
CA GLY A 129 9.52 7.30 7.13
C GLY A 129 8.87 8.12 8.25
N ALA A 130 7.56 7.96 8.46
CA ALA A 130 6.81 8.63 9.52
C ALA A 130 7.25 8.22 10.93
N GLU A 131 7.53 6.93 11.13
CA GLU A 131 8.06 6.39 12.39
C GLU A 131 9.42 7.01 12.74
N LYS A 132 10.32 7.13 11.75
CA LYS A 132 11.63 7.76 11.94
C LYS A 132 11.50 9.23 12.36
N VAL A 133 10.63 10.00 11.70
CA VAL A 133 10.38 11.41 12.04
C VAL A 133 9.79 11.55 13.43
N THR A 134 8.87 10.66 13.80
CA THR A 134 8.25 10.64 15.13
C THR A 134 9.29 10.37 16.21
N ALA A 135 10.11 9.34 16.03
CA ALA A 135 11.18 8.99 16.96
C ALA A 135 12.22 10.12 17.13
N GLU A 136 12.56 10.83 16.05
CA GLU A 136 13.45 12.00 16.11
C GLU A 136 12.82 13.15 16.90
N LYS A 137 11.53 13.45 16.67
CA LYS A 137 10.81 14.49 17.42
C LYS A 137 10.72 14.15 18.90
N GLU A 138 10.47 12.89 19.25
CA GLU A 138 10.45 12.43 20.64
C GLU A 138 11.81 12.61 21.32
N ARG A 139 12.91 12.24 20.63
CA ARG A 139 14.27 12.48 21.13
C ARG A 139 14.54 13.97 21.35
N ASN A 140 14.17 14.81 20.38
CA ASN A 140 14.35 16.25 20.49
C ASN A 140 13.52 16.86 21.62
N LYS A 141 12.30 16.35 21.84
CA LYS A 141 11.45 16.77 22.96
C LYS A 141 12.13 16.48 24.31
N VAL A 142 12.64 15.26 24.51
CA VAL A 142 13.36 14.89 25.74
C VAL A 142 14.59 15.77 25.97
N GLU A 143 15.37 16.03 24.91
CA GLU A 143 16.55 16.88 25.00
C GLU A 143 16.17 18.35 25.31
N ASN A 144 15.08 18.85 24.74
CA ASN A 144 14.58 20.19 25.06
C ASN A 144 14.08 20.29 26.50
N GLU A 145 13.40 19.27 27.03
CA GLU A 145 12.99 19.20 28.43
C GLU A 145 14.21 19.23 29.37
N ARG A 146 15.29 18.53 29.04
CA ARG A 146 16.57 18.59 29.76
C ARG A 146 17.15 20.01 29.78
N LYS A 147 17.23 20.65 28.61
CA LYS A 147 17.73 22.04 28.49
C LYS A 147 16.89 23.05 29.28
N ILE A 148 15.56 22.89 29.25
CA ILE A 148 14.65 23.75 30.05
C ILE A 148 14.94 23.60 31.54
N LEU A 149 15.17 22.37 32.03
CA LEU A 149 15.50 22.13 33.42
C LEU A 149 16.84 22.77 33.83
N GLU A 150 17.85 22.69 32.95
CA GLU A 150 19.14 23.35 33.18
C GLU A 150 19.03 24.87 33.21
N LEU A 151 18.29 25.47 32.28
CA LEU A 151 18.02 26.91 32.26
C LEU A 151 17.28 27.38 33.52
N LYS A 152 16.31 26.60 34.03
CA LYS A 152 15.61 26.92 35.28
C LYS A 152 16.57 27.00 36.47
N LYS A 153 17.49 26.05 36.59
CA LYS A 153 18.51 26.06 37.66
C LYS A 153 19.44 27.28 37.57
N LEU A 154 19.87 27.65 36.37
CA LEU A 154 20.70 28.83 36.17
C LEU A 154 19.95 30.12 36.53
N ASN A 155 18.66 30.20 36.20
CA ASN A 155 17.85 31.37 36.55
C ASN A 155 17.63 31.49 38.05
N GLU A 156 17.38 30.38 38.75
CA GLU A 156 17.28 30.35 40.21
C GLU A 156 18.55 30.85 40.90
N GLU A 157 19.73 30.54 40.34
CA GLU A 157 21.00 31.01 40.87
C GLU A 157 21.21 32.51 40.63
N ALA A 158 20.93 32.98 39.40
CA ALA A 158 20.98 34.40 39.07
C ALA A 158 20.04 35.25 39.95
N ASP A 159 18.84 34.74 40.26
CA ASP A 159 17.88 35.42 41.13
C ASP A 159 18.39 35.55 42.58
N LYS A 160 19.13 34.55 43.09
CA LYS A 160 19.79 34.65 44.40
C LYS A 160 20.89 35.71 44.38
N GLU A 161 21.75 35.70 43.37
CA GLU A 161 22.83 36.69 43.20
C GLU A 161 22.27 38.12 43.09
N LEU A 162 21.17 38.31 42.35
CA LEU A 162 20.46 39.58 42.24
C LEU A 162 19.93 40.04 43.61
N THR A 163 19.32 39.14 44.37
CA THR A 163 18.78 39.44 45.70
C THR A 163 19.89 39.85 46.66
N GLN A 164 21.02 39.15 46.64
CA GLN A 164 22.20 39.49 47.44
C GLN A 164 22.77 40.86 47.03
N SER A 165 22.88 41.11 45.72
CA SER A 165 23.37 42.39 45.19
C SER A 165 22.46 43.56 45.60
N LYS A 166 21.14 43.42 45.51
CA LYS A 166 20.17 44.44 45.98
C LYS A 166 20.28 44.69 47.48
N SER A 167 20.48 43.65 48.29
CA SER A 167 20.70 43.81 49.73
C SER A 167 21.99 44.57 50.03
N CYS A 168 23.05 44.31 49.27
CA CYS A 168 24.32 45.03 49.37
C CYS A 168 24.16 46.51 48.99
N GLU A 169 23.51 46.78 47.86
CA GLU A 169 23.19 48.14 47.40
C GLU A 169 22.42 48.93 48.44
N ALA A 170 21.37 48.35 49.03
CA ALA A 170 20.58 49.00 50.09
C ALA A 170 21.41 49.33 51.34
N LYS A 171 22.31 48.42 51.76
CA LYS A 171 23.22 48.67 52.89
C LYS A 171 24.18 49.82 52.61
N ILE A 172 24.76 49.85 51.40
CA ILE A 172 25.66 50.93 50.98
C ILE A 172 24.90 52.27 50.92
N GLY A 173 23.67 52.27 50.39
CA GLY A 173 22.81 53.44 50.36
C GLY A 173 22.52 54.00 51.76
N GLN A 174 22.20 53.14 52.72
CA GLN A 174 21.99 53.55 54.11
C GLN A 174 23.26 54.14 54.73
N GLN A 175 24.41 53.49 54.54
CA GLN A 175 25.69 53.99 55.04
C GLN A 175 26.04 55.37 54.45
N LEU A 176 25.72 55.61 53.18
CA LEU A 176 25.95 56.90 52.53
C LEU A 176 25.10 58.02 53.14
N GLU A 177 23.82 57.77 53.42
CA GLU A 177 22.94 58.74 54.09
C GLU A 177 23.40 59.01 55.54
N ASP A 178 23.82 57.97 56.27
CA ASP A 178 24.37 58.13 57.62
C ASP A 178 25.63 59.02 57.62
N VAL A 179 26.55 58.81 56.67
CA VAL A 179 27.75 59.66 56.48
C VAL A 179 27.37 61.10 56.17
N LYS A 180 26.39 61.31 55.29
CA LYS A 180 25.90 62.65 54.93
C LYS A 180 25.29 63.37 56.13
N LEU A 181 24.52 62.67 56.95
CA LEU A 181 23.94 63.21 58.19
C LEU A 181 25.02 63.60 59.20
N GLN A 182 26.03 62.74 59.40
CA GLN A 182 27.16 63.07 60.27
C GLN A 182 27.90 64.31 59.78
N PHE A 183 28.20 64.39 58.48
CA PHE A 183 28.84 65.56 57.89
C PHE A 183 28.07 66.86 58.19
N HIS A 184 26.76 66.89 57.92
CA HIS A 184 25.92 68.07 58.19
C HIS A 184 25.87 68.45 59.68
N THR A 185 25.81 67.45 60.57
CA THR A 185 25.77 67.65 62.01
C THR A 185 27.07 68.25 62.52
N THR A 186 28.22 67.70 62.11
CA THR A 186 29.55 68.21 62.48
C THR A 186 29.80 69.61 61.94
N ALA A 187 29.42 69.88 60.68
CA ALA A 187 29.61 71.20 60.07
C ALA A 187 28.77 72.32 60.71
N SER A 188 27.64 71.97 61.35
CA SER A 188 26.70 72.94 61.96
C SER A 188 26.92 73.12 63.48
N ALA A 189 27.90 72.44 64.07
CA ALA A 189 28.17 72.54 65.50
C ALA A 189 28.80 73.91 65.87
N PRO A 190 28.44 74.53 67.02
CA PRO A 190 29.08 75.75 67.49
C PRO A 190 30.58 75.54 67.79
N TRP A 191 31.39 76.56 67.52
CA TRP A 191 32.84 76.58 67.78
C TRP A 191 33.19 76.65 69.27
#